data_AF-D3NRT1-F1
#
_entry.id   AF-D3NRT1-F1
#
_cell.length_a   1.000
_cell.length_b   1.000
_cell.length_c   1.000
_cell.angle_alpha   90.00
_cell.angle_beta   90.00
_cell.angle_gamma   90.00
#
_symmetry.space_group_name_H-M   'P 1'
#
loop_
_entity.id
_entity.type
_entity.pdbx_description
1 polymer ?
#
loop_
_entity_poly.entity_id
_entity_poly.type
_entity_poly.pdbx_seq_one_letter_code
_entity_poly.pdbx_strand_id
1 'polypeptide(L)'
;MIMAKAPKSSGSNVGGKADRQSAGGAAMSGGGRFQDEVGADLFVHLLAGATPFGLPNSTSLEHVASETGQDTDERIEHSARPASEMGKTWRQFLRQHAAGATDPHRPLDAARDRIVLAVGPESPETVRARLREVLSRMAGLPPAASIERAAANTKEKQALTSLLSLLRALWQEEFKSVATDDDLRHFLAFVRVTVLELGDGTHGRTAMETVLSNRVLADGQNARTAWVTLCHAPKSLSANRKGIDRAGLEMRLRDTGCLLRRAHSPDPVRAVAESVESAHDKLDELLKRTPASLPILEAEPEPSLDTAGLHDAFARAELCGKLGDGLVRRRSVTRAR
;
A
#
# COMPACT_ATOMS: atom_id res chain seq x y z
N MET A 1 3.13 2.22 10.52
CA MET A 1 3.88 0.99 10.88
C MET A 1 2.89 -0.17 10.99
N ILE A 2 3.22 -1.34 10.41
CA ILE A 2 2.40 -2.55 10.46
C ILE A 2 3.22 -3.68 11.10
N MET A 3 2.66 -4.33 12.11
CA MET A 3 3.21 -5.53 12.76
C MET A 3 2.36 -6.73 12.35
N ALA A 4 2.97 -7.85 11.95
CA ALA A 4 2.31 -8.95 11.25
C ALA A 4 2.61 -10.34 11.87
N LYS A 5 1.60 -11.22 12.02
CA LYS A 5 1.74 -12.62 12.51
C LYS A 5 1.02 -13.73 11.70
N ALA A 6 1.71 -14.87 11.48
CA ALA A 6 1.35 -16.03 10.64
C ALA A 6 0.22 -16.98 11.13
N PRO A 7 -0.45 -17.70 10.21
CA PRO A 7 -1.22 -18.92 10.49
C PRO A 7 -0.34 -20.20 10.58
N LYS A 8 -0.86 -21.25 11.22
CA LYS A 8 -0.16 -22.53 11.44
C LYS A 8 0.10 -23.30 10.15
N SER A 9 1.28 -23.93 10.02
CA SER A 9 1.49 -25.02 9.06
C SER A 9 0.91 -26.32 9.61
N SER A 10 -0.14 -26.86 9.00
CA SER A 10 -0.68 -28.18 9.33
C SER A 10 0.25 -29.27 8.81
N GLY A 11 1.16 -29.76 9.66
CA GLY A 11 1.92 -30.97 9.39
C GLY A 11 1.06 -32.22 9.65
N SER A 12 0.56 -32.85 8.59
CA SER A 12 -0.06 -34.18 8.66
C SER A 12 1.00 -35.23 8.96
N ASN A 13 0.87 -35.91 10.11
CA ASN A 13 1.76 -36.98 10.52
C ASN A 13 1.35 -38.29 9.82
N VAL A 14 2.00 -38.62 8.71
CA VAL A 14 1.91 -39.95 8.09
C VAL A 14 3.28 -40.61 8.19
N GLY A 15 3.34 -41.67 9.00
CA GLY A 15 4.54 -42.47 9.21
C GLY A 15 4.90 -43.30 7.98
N GLY A 16 6.12 -43.15 7.52
CA GLY A 16 6.76 -44.00 6.53
C GLY A 16 8.27 -43.79 6.56
N LYS A 17 9.01 -44.77 7.09
CA LYS A 17 10.49 -44.81 7.05
C LYS A 17 10.94 -45.11 5.62
N ALA A 18 11.66 -44.19 4.98
CA ALA A 18 12.69 -44.49 3.98
C ALA A 18 13.63 -43.27 3.77
N ASP A 19 14.90 -43.61 3.56
CA ASP A 19 16.13 -42.82 3.37
C ASP A 19 16.06 -41.30 3.14
N ARG A 20 16.82 -40.57 3.96
CA ARG A 20 17.08 -39.12 3.81
C ARG A 20 18.39 -38.90 3.06
N GLN A 21 18.28 -38.69 1.74
CA GLN A 21 19.21 -37.77 1.06
C GLN A 21 18.82 -36.34 1.43
N SER A 22 19.77 -35.64 2.05
CA SER A 22 19.66 -34.26 2.50
C SER A 22 19.66 -33.29 1.31
N ALA A 23 18.47 -32.89 0.85
CA ALA A 23 18.27 -31.64 0.12
C ALA A 23 17.91 -30.54 1.13
N GLY A 24 18.82 -29.58 1.31
CA GLY A 24 18.66 -28.46 2.24
C GLY A 24 17.55 -27.51 1.79
N GLY A 25 16.37 -27.64 2.38
CA GLY A 25 15.35 -26.61 2.43
C GLY A 25 15.30 -26.06 3.85
N ALA A 26 15.85 -24.87 4.08
CA ALA A 26 15.75 -24.20 5.37
C ALA A 26 14.27 -23.93 5.69
N ALA A 27 13.73 -24.68 6.64
CA ALA A 27 12.43 -24.39 7.23
C ALA A 27 12.54 -23.02 7.94
N MET A 28 12.06 -21.96 7.29
CA MET A 28 11.83 -20.69 7.98
C MET A 28 10.67 -20.88 8.96
N SER A 29 10.87 -20.47 10.21
CA SER A 29 9.82 -20.38 11.23
C SER A 29 8.63 -19.59 10.68
N GLY A 30 7.40 -20.02 11.04
CA GLY A 30 6.18 -19.51 10.41
C GLY A 30 6.02 -17.99 10.57
N GLY A 31 6.51 -17.43 11.69
CA GLY A 31 6.42 -16.02 12.04
C GLY A 31 7.08 -15.07 11.04
N GLY A 32 8.34 -15.33 10.66
CA GLY A 32 9.08 -14.46 9.74
C GLY A 32 8.47 -14.45 8.34
N ARG A 33 7.90 -15.58 7.90
CA ARG A 33 7.23 -15.68 6.59
C ARG A 33 6.01 -14.77 6.49
N PHE A 34 5.18 -14.67 7.52
CA PHE A 34 3.99 -13.82 7.44
C PHE A 34 4.34 -12.33 7.53
N GLN A 35 5.37 -11.95 8.28
CA GLN A 35 5.85 -10.57 8.27
C GLN A 35 6.28 -10.15 6.86
N ASP A 36 7.03 -11.01 6.18
CA ASP A 36 7.43 -10.84 4.78
C ASP A 36 6.21 -10.71 3.86
N GLU A 37 5.22 -11.60 4.02
CA GLU A 37 3.99 -11.57 3.22
C GLU A 37 3.16 -10.30 3.47
N VAL A 38 3.08 -9.79 4.70
CA VAL A 38 2.40 -8.51 4.97
C VAL A 38 3.17 -7.33 4.39
N GLY A 39 4.50 -7.37 4.41
CA GLY A 39 5.31 -6.39 3.69
C GLY A 39 5.03 -6.42 2.18
N ALA A 40 4.91 -7.63 1.60
CA ALA A 40 4.56 -7.80 0.20
C ALA A 40 3.15 -7.27 -0.14
N ASP A 41 2.16 -7.54 0.71
CA ASP A 41 0.80 -7.00 0.59
C ASP A 41 0.80 -5.46 0.47
N LEU A 42 1.58 -4.79 1.32
CA LEU A 42 1.74 -3.33 1.26
C LEU A 42 2.42 -2.86 -0.02
N PHE A 43 3.42 -3.58 -0.50
CA PHE A 43 4.08 -3.26 -1.76
C PHE A 43 3.13 -3.41 -2.95
N VAL A 44 2.25 -4.42 -2.94
CA VAL A 44 1.20 -4.55 -3.95
C VAL A 44 0.25 -3.36 -3.91
N HIS A 45 -0.18 -2.92 -2.72
CA HIS A 45 -1.00 -1.71 -2.58
C HIS A 45 -0.30 -0.45 -3.10
N LEU A 46 1.00 -0.27 -2.78
CA LEU A 46 1.82 0.83 -3.29
C LEU A 46 1.88 0.84 -4.83
N LEU A 47 2.17 -0.33 -5.42
CA LEU A 47 2.29 -0.49 -6.87
C LEU A 47 0.94 -0.35 -7.59
N ALA A 48 -0.16 -0.72 -6.94
CA ALA A 48 -1.50 -0.57 -7.48
C ALA A 48 -2.08 0.83 -7.28
N GLY A 49 -1.42 1.72 -6.52
CA GLY A 49 -1.98 3.02 -6.12
C GLY A 49 -3.24 2.88 -5.26
N ALA A 50 -3.34 1.77 -4.52
CA ALA A 50 -4.51 1.44 -3.71
C ALA A 50 -4.26 1.79 -2.24
N THR A 51 -5.31 2.23 -1.55
CA THR A 51 -5.22 2.60 -0.14
C THR A 51 -5.59 1.42 0.78
N PRO A 52 -4.67 0.92 1.63
CA PRO A 52 -4.98 -0.17 2.56
C PRO A 52 -5.66 0.31 3.86
N PHE A 53 -6.10 -0.64 4.68
CA PHE A 53 -6.53 -0.46 6.09
C PHE A 53 -7.70 0.50 6.35
N GLY A 54 -8.61 0.64 5.40
CA GLY A 54 -9.81 1.47 5.56
C GLY A 54 -9.48 2.96 5.70
N LEU A 55 -8.36 3.39 5.14
CA LEU A 55 -8.07 4.80 4.92
C LEU A 55 -8.90 5.33 3.74
N PRO A 56 -9.25 6.63 3.72
CA PRO A 56 -9.99 7.22 2.61
C PRO A 56 -9.25 7.05 1.28
N ASN A 57 -10.00 6.91 0.17
CA ASN A 57 -9.41 6.84 -1.18
C ASN A 57 -8.63 8.11 -1.58
N SER A 58 -8.76 9.20 -0.83
CA SER A 58 -7.95 10.41 -0.98
C SER A 58 -6.53 10.27 -0.40
N THR A 59 -6.22 9.14 0.26
CA THR A 59 -4.90 8.87 0.82
C THR A 59 -4.12 7.96 -0.12
N SER A 60 -2.92 8.37 -0.51
CA SER A 60 -1.96 7.56 -1.26
C SER A 60 -0.97 6.90 -0.30
N LEU A 61 -0.62 5.63 -0.57
CA LEU A 61 0.59 5.04 0.00
C LEU A 61 1.74 5.40 -0.93
N GLU A 62 2.75 6.10 -0.41
CA GLU A 62 3.89 6.60 -1.20
C GLU A 62 5.21 5.95 -0.83
N HIS A 63 5.30 5.49 0.42
CA HIS A 63 6.52 4.93 0.97
C HIS A 63 6.21 3.88 2.02
N VAL A 64 6.97 2.78 2.02
CA VAL A 64 6.87 1.71 3.00
C VAL A 64 8.24 1.49 3.64
N ALA A 65 8.30 1.64 4.95
CA ALA A 65 9.48 1.32 5.75
C ALA A 65 9.21 0.14 6.69
N SER A 66 10.23 -0.68 6.92
CA SER A 66 10.20 -1.77 7.89
C SER A 66 11.28 -1.54 8.93
N GLU A 67 10.89 -1.33 10.20
CA GLU A 67 11.81 -0.94 11.27
C GLU A 67 12.35 -2.14 12.07
N THR A 68 11.61 -3.23 12.13
CA THR A 68 11.95 -4.39 12.97
C THR A 68 11.93 -5.67 12.15
N GLY A 69 13.10 -6.27 11.94
CA GLY A 69 13.25 -7.63 11.40
C GLY A 69 13.29 -8.70 12.49
N GLN A 70 12.72 -8.43 13.66
CA GLN A 70 12.71 -9.40 14.76
C GLN A 70 11.58 -10.41 14.54
N ASP A 71 11.96 -11.69 14.50
CA ASP A 71 11.02 -12.81 14.54
C ASP A 71 10.16 -12.67 15.80
N THR A 72 8.88 -12.36 15.61
CA THR A 72 7.91 -12.39 16.71
C THR A 72 7.54 -13.85 16.98
N ASP A 73 7.71 -14.29 18.22
CA ASP A 73 7.48 -15.67 18.68
C ASP A 73 6.05 -16.16 18.33
N GLU A 74 5.93 -17.44 17.99
CA GLU A 74 4.79 -18.05 17.26
C GLU A 74 3.48 -18.08 18.08
N ARG A 75 3.52 -17.72 19.37
CA ARG A 75 2.37 -17.72 20.30
C ARG A 75 2.15 -16.35 20.96
N ILE A 76 1.56 -15.41 20.22
CA ILE A 76 0.71 -14.38 20.85
C ILE A 76 -0.51 -15.05 21.48
N GLU A 77 -0.38 -15.49 22.72
CA GLU A 77 -1.51 -15.70 23.60
C GLU A 77 -2.09 -14.34 23.97
N HIS A 78 -3.42 -14.25 24.10
CA HIS A 78 -4.08 -13.07 24.65
C HIS A 78 -3.77 -13.01 26.16
N SER A 79 -2.55 -12.56 26.47
CA SER A 79 -2.03 -12.41 27.81
C SER A 79 -2.13 -10.95 28.21
N ALA A 80 -2.74 -10.69 29.36
CA ALA A 80 -2.78 -9.35 29.96
C ALA A 80 -1.42 -8.97 30.59
N ARG A 81 -0.36 -9.74 30.36
CA ARG A 81 0.97 -9.51 30.97
C ARG A 81 1.80 -8.57 30.08
N PRO A 82 2.37 -7.48 30.63
CA PRO A 82 3.26 -6.54 29.92
C PRO A 82 4.49 -7.18 29.25
N ALA A 83 4.99 -8.28 29.81
CA ALA A 83 6.16 -8.99 29.28
C ALA A 83 5.81 -9.99 28.16
N SER A 84 4.53 -10.24 27.89
CA SER A 84 4.12 -11.11 26.79
C SER A 84 4.46 -10.51 25.42
N GLU A 85 4.48 -11.32 24.38
CA GLU A 85 4.64 -10.83 23.00
C GLU A 85 3.58 -9.79 22.64
N MET A 86 2.33 -10.01 23.06
CA MET A 86 1.27 -9.02 22.91
C MET A 86 1.63 -7.70 23.62
N GLY A 87 2.12 -7.79 24.86
CA GLY A 87 2.58 -6.63 25.64
C GLY A 87 3.72 -5.87 24.95
N LYS A 88 4.69 -6.57 24.36
CA LYS A 88 5.77 -5.96 23.56
C LYS A 88 5.22 -5.22 22.34
N THR A 89 4.27 -5.81 21.61
CA THR A 89 3.62 -5.15 20.47
C THR A 89 2.89 -3.87 20.88
N TRP A 90 2.09 -3.93 21.95
CA TRP A 90 1.39 -2.75 22.46
C TRP A 90 2.34 -1.66 22.97
N ARG A 91 3.44 -2.05 23.62
CA ARG A 91 4.50 -1.13 24.04
C ARG A 91 5.09 -0.39 22.84
N GLN A 92 5.38 -1.11 21.76
CA GLN A 92 5.89 -0.50 20.54
C GLN A 92 4.86 0.48 19.94
N PHE A 93 3.58 0.11 19.90
CA PHE A 93 2.53 0.98 19.41
C PHE A 93 2.42 2.28 20.22
N LEU A 94 2.50 2.19 21.56
CA LEU A 94 2.49 3.36 22.44
C LEU A 94 3.68 4.30 22.16
N ARG A 95 4.89 3.74 22.02
CA ARG A 95 6.09 4.53 21.70
C ARG A 95 5.96 5.25 20.35
N GLN A 96 5.44 4.56 19.34
CA GLN A 96 5.24 5.15 18.01
C GLN A 96 4.17 6.22 17.99
N HIS A 97 3.08 6.00 18.71
CA HIS A 97 2.06 7.01 18.90
C HIS A 97 2.64 8.25 19.58
N ALA A 98 3.37 8.08 20.68
CA ALA A 98 3.98 9.20 21.40
C ALA A 98 4.98 9.96 20.52
N ALA A 99 5.88 9.26 19.83
CA ALA A 99 6.85 9.87 18.93
C ALA A 99 6.16 10.67 17.81
N GLY A 100 5.15 10.08 17.16
CA GLY A 100 4.40 10.74 16.08
C GLY A 100 3.49 11.87 16.56
N ALA A 101 2.96 11.81 17.78
CA ALA A 101 2.17 12.89 18.36
C ALA A 101 3.03 14.15 18.62
N THR A 102 4.32 13.96 18.85
CA THR A 102 5.29 15.05 19.08
C THR A 102 6.10 15.44 17.84
N ASP A 103 5.84 14.84 16.67
CA ASP A 103 6.57 15.17 15.45
C ASP A 103 6.24 16.62 15.03
N PRO A 104 7.23 17.54 15.02
CA PRO A 104 6.99 18.95 14.73
C PRO A 104 6.66 19.21 13.26
N HIS A 105 6.97 18.28 12.35
CA HIS A 105 6.72 18.43 10.92
C HIS A 105 5.34 17.89 10.53
N ARG A 106 4.92 16.79 11.14
CA ARG A 106 3.61 16.17 10.87
C ARG A 106 3.12 15.37 12.09
N PRO A 107 2.37 16.00 13.00
CA PRO A 107 1.67 15.28 14.06
C PRO A 107 0.74 14.21 13.50
N LEU A 108 0.53 13.14 14.26
CA LEU A 108 -0.41 12.08 13.89
C LEU A 108 -1.84 12.60 13.74
N ASP A 109 -2.47 12.26 12.62
CA ASP A 109 -3.84 12.62 12.27
C ASP A 109 -4.70 11.36 12.18
N ALA A 110 -5.66 11.18 13.10
CA ALA A 110 -6.51 10.00 13.14
C ALA A 110 -7.41 9.83 11.91
N ALA A 111 -7.55 10.84 11.03
CA ALA A 111 -8.22 10.67 9.74
C ALA A 111 -7.31 10.01 8.69
N ARG A 112 -5.99 10.17 8.81
CA ARG A 112 -4.99 9.80 7.79
C ARG A 112 -3.99 8.73 8.23
N ASP A 113 -3.80 8.56 9.53
CA ASP A 113 -2.79 7.68 10.11
C ASP A 113 -3.42 6.49 10.82
N ARG A 114 -2.74 5.34 10.73
CA ARG A 114 -3.15 4.11 11.40
C ARG A 114 -1.94 3.42 12.01
N ILE A 115 -2.17 2.81 13.16
CA ILE A 115 -1.28 1.82 13.77
C ILE A 115 -1.98 0.46 13.59
N VAL A 116 -1.39 -0.45 12.82
CA VAL A 116 -2.09 -1.67 12.39
C VAL A 116 -1.47 -2.90 13.01
N LEU A 117 -2.31 -3.67 13.71
CA LEU A 117 -2.03 -5.04 14.13
C LEU A 117 -2.55 -6.00 13.04
N ALA A 118 -1.66 -6.51 12.21
CA ALA A 118 -1.97 -7.51 11.19
C ALA A 118 -1.86 -8.93 11.78
N VAL A 119 -2.90 -9.72 11.61
CA VAL A 119 -3.01 -11.08 12.19
C VAL A 119 -3.51 -12.08 11.15
N GLY A 120 -3.04 -13.32 11.24
CA GLY A 120 -3.58 -14.42 10.41
C GLY A 120 -4.95 -14.93 10.90
N PRO A 121 -5.66 -15.70 10.05
CA PRO A 121 -6.99 -16.27 10.37
C PRO A 121 -6.99 -17.20 11.60
N GLU A 122 -5.85 -17.84 11.87
CA GLU A 122 -5.64 -18.73 13.03
C GLU A 122 -5.42 -18.01 14.36
N SER A 123 -5.44 -16.67 14.36
CA SER A 123 -5.25 -15.90 15.59
C SER A 123 -6.44 -16.06 16.53
N PRO A 124 -6.26 -15.89 17.86
CA PRO A 124 -7.33 -16.02 18.82
C PRO A 124 -8.54 -15.16 18.46
N GLU A 125 -9.76 -15.70 18.60
CA GLU A 125 -11.01 -14.99 18.29
C GLU A 125 -11.10 -13.63 19.01
N THR A 126 -10.59 -13.58 20.24
CA THR A 126 -10.48 -12.35 21.04
C THR A 126 -9.75 -11.24 20.27
N VAL A 127 -8.68 -11.56 19.53
CA VAL A 127 -7.91 -10.59 18.75
C VAL A 127 -8.54 -10.38 17.37
N ARG A 128 -8.68 -11.44 16.58
CA ARG A 128 -9.08 -11.34 15.16
C ARG A 128 -10.50 -10.84 14.93
N ALA A 129 -11.39 -11.07 15.89
CA ALA A 129 -12.79 -10.65 15.81
C ALA A 129 -13.13 -9.62 16.90
N ARG A 130 -12.98 -9.95 18.18
CA ARG A 130 -13.52 -9.12 19.27
C ARG A 130 -12.82 -7.76 19.39
N LEU A 131 -11.49 -7.75 19.49
CA LEU A 131 -10.71 -6.51 19.53
C LEU A 131 -10.86 -5.72 18.23
N ARG A 132 -10.93 -6.39 17.08
CA ARG A 132 -11.18 -5.73 15.80
C ARG A 132 -12.48 -4.91 15.81
N GLU A 133 -13.60 -5.52 16.24
CA GLU A 133 -14.89 -4.82 16.29
C GLU A 133 -14.89 -3.68 17.33
N VAL A 134 -14.27 -3.90 18.49
CA VAL A 134 -14.14 -2.87 19.54
C VAL A 134 -13.33 -1.67 19.04
N LEU A 135 -12.17 -1.90 18.43
CA LEU A 135 -11.29 -0.84 17.93
C LEU A 135 -11.88 -0.11 16.72
N SER A 136 -12.64 -0.81 15.88
CA SER A 136 -13.41 -0.19 14.80
C SER A 136 -14.43 0.81 15.35
N ARG A 137 -15.19 0.43 16.39
CA ARG A 137 -16.13 1.35 17.06
C ARG A 137 -15.45 2.45 17.87
N MET A 138 -14.28 2.17 18.44
CA MET A 138 -13.49 3.17 19.18
C MET A 138 -13.16 4.38 18.31
N ALA A 139 -12.83 4.15 17.04
CA ALA A 139 -12.50 5.21 16.09
C ALA A 139 -13.65 6.19 15.80
N GLY A 140 -14.90 5.74 15.94
CA GLY A 140 -16.10 6.57 15.74
C GLY A 140 -16.79 6.97 17.04
N LEU A 141 -16.17 6.71 18.20
CA LEU A 141 -16.80 6.97 19.49
C LEU A 141 -16.84 8.49 19.77
N PRO A 142 -18.01 9.06 20.11
CA PRO A 142 -18.10 10.48 20.44
C PRO A 142 -17.17 10.86 21.60
N PRO A 143 -16.55 12.05 21.62
CA PRO A 143 -15.61 12.46 22.68
C PRO A 143 -16.18 12.34 24.09
N ALA A 144 -17.48 12.66 24.26
CA ALA A 144 -18.16 12.62 25.56
C ALA A 144 -18.59 11.20 26.01
N ALA A 145 -18.48 10.19 25.14
CA ALA A 145 -18.91 8.83 25.44
C ALA A 145 -17.81 8.06 26.21
N SER A 146 -18.20 7.27 27.20
CA SER A 146 -17.24 6.41 27.91
C SER A 146 -16.61 5.38 26.98
N ILE A 147 -15.33 5.08 27.20
CA ILE A 147 -14.54 4.14 26.39
C ILE A 147 -15.17 2.74 26.33
N GLU A 148 -15.87 2.36 27.40
CA GLU A 148 -16.57 1.09 27.56
C GLU A 148 -17.70 0.89 26.54
N ARG A 149 -18.28 1.97 26.00
CA ARG A 149 -19.35 1.90 24.99
C ARG A 149 -18.88 1.33 23.65
N ALA A 150 -17.56 1.25 23.42
CA ALA A 150 -17.02 0.57 22.24
C ALA A 150 -17.27 -0.95 22.25
N ALA A 151 -17.58 -1.56 23.40
CA ALA A 151 -17.89 -2.98 23.53
C ALA A 151 -19.39 -3.25 23.60
N ALA A 152 -19.91 -4.07 22.67
CA ALA A 152 -21.35 -4.31 22.53
C ALA A 152 -21.84 -5.53 23.33
N ASN A 153 -20.96 -6.48 23.65
CA ASN A 153 -21.31 -7.71 24.37
C ASN A 153 -20.28 -8.08 25.44
N THR A 154 -20.60 -9.05 26.30
CA THR A 154 -19.76 -9.47 27.42
C THR A 154 -18.35 -9.89 27.00
N LYS A 155 -18.20 -10.61 25.88
CA LYS A 155 -16.89 -11.07 25.39
C LYS A 155 -16.03 -9.88 24.94
N GLU A 156 -16.62 -8.90 24.26
CA GLU A 156 -15.94 -7.67 23.88
C GLU A 156 -15.59 -6.80 25.09
N LYS A 157 -16.47 -6.72 26.10
CA LYS A 157 -16.19 -6.00 27.34
C LYS A 157 -15.00 -6.60 28.07
N GLN A 158 -14.90 -7.93 28.13
CA GLN A 158 -13.75 -8.63 28.70
C GLN A 158 -12.46 -8.37 27.92
N ALA A 159 -12.53 -8.41 26.58
CA ALA A 159 -11.39 -8.12 25.72
C ALA A 159 -10.90 -6.66 25.90
N LEU A 160 -11.83 -5.70 25.88
CA LEU A 160 -11.54 -4.28 26.10
C LEU A 160 -10.96 -4.04 27.49
N THR A 161 -11.57 -4.60 28.54
CA THR A 161 -11.08 -4.45 29.91
C THR A 161 -9.65 -4.96 30.04
N SER A 162 -9.36 -6.14 29.49
CA SER A 162 -8.01 -6.73 29.50
C SER A 162 -7.00 -5.85 28.76
N LEU A 163 -7.40 -5.30 27.60
CA LEU A 163 -6.56 -4.39 26.83
C LEU A 163 -6.29 -3.09 27.60
N LEU A 164 -7.30 -2.46 28.19
CA LEU A 164 -7.14 -1.22 28.95
C LEU A 164 -6.26 -1.42 30.18
N SER A 165 -6.43 -2.52 30.91
CA SER A 165 -5.55 -2.88 32.03
C SER A 165 -4.09 -3.04 31.59
N LEU A 166 -3.85 -3.74 30.48
CA LEU A 166 -2.52 -3.91 29.91
C LEU A 166 -1.92 -2.56 29.48
N LEU A 167 -2.68 -1.73 28.76
CA LEU A 167 -2.21 -0.44 28.28
C LEU A 167 -1.88 0.52 29.42
N ARG A 168 -2.68 0.56 30.50
CA ARG A 168 -2.37 1.37 31.68
C ARG A 168 -1.07 0.93 32.35
N ALA A 169 -0.84 -0.38 32.46
CA ALA A 169 0.40 -0.91 33.01
C ALA A 169 1.61 -0.52 32.13
N LEU A 170 1.50 -0.70 30.81
CA LEU A 170 2.55 -0.32 29.86
C LEU A 170 2.80 1.19 29.86
N TRP A 171 1.75 2.01 29.93
CA TRP A 171 1.86 3.45 29.96
C TRP A 171 2.62 3.93 31.20
N GLN A 172 2.30 3.36 32.37
CA GLN A 172 3.02 3.66 33.61
C GLN A 172 4.50 3.25 33.51
N GLU A 173 4.80 2.11 32.88
CA GLU A 173 6.18 1.66 32.65
C GLU A 173 6.95 2.60 31.71
N GLU A 174 6.34 3.01 30.60
CA GLU A 174 6.99 3.79 29.54
C GLU A 174 7.08 5.29 29.83
N PHE A 175 5.99 5.89 30.30
CA PHE A 175 5.86 7.35 30.45
C PHE A 175 5.89 7.81 31.90
N LYS A 176 6.06 6.89 32.85
CA LYS A 176 6.14 7.16 34.30
C LYS A 176 4.95 7.98 34.84
N SER A 177 3.80 7.87 34.18
CA SER A 177 2.57 8.61 34.46
C SER A 177 1.34 7.70 34.33
N VAL A 178 0.23 8.10 34.96
CA VAL A 178 -1.02 7.35 34.91
C VAL A 178 -1.80 7.77 33.67
N ALA A 179 -2.11 6.82 32.78
CA ALA A 179 -2.96 7.07 31.61
C ALA A 179 -4.41 7.35 32.02
N THR A 180 -4.97 8.44 31.50
CA THR A 180 -6.41 8.71 31.58
C THR A 180 -7.18 7.93 30.52
N ASP A 181 -8.51 7.86 30.67
CA ASP A 181 -9.37 7.26 29.64
C ASP A 181 -9.34 8.06 28.33
N ASP A 182 -9.11 9.36 28.41
CA ASP A 182 -8.96 10.22 27.24
C ASP A 182 -7.66 9.92 26.49
N ASP A 183 -6.54 9.71 27.20
CA ASP A 183 -5.26 9.30 26.60
C ASP A 183 -5.41 7.97 25.85
N LEU A 184 -6.03 6.98 26.49
CA LEU A 184 -6.24 5.67 25.91
C LEU A 184 -7.22 5.72 24.74
N ARG A 185 -8.30 6.51 24.84
CA ARG A 185 -9.24 6.72 23.73
C ARG A 185 -8.53 7.32 22.52
N HIS A 186 -7.72 8.36 22.76
CA HIS A 186 -6.97 9.03 21.70
C HIS A 186 -5.99 8.06 21.01
N PHE A 187 -5.19 7.32 21.78
CA PHE A 187 -4.29 6.30 21.25
C PHE A 187 -5.04 5.21 20.47
N LEU A 188 -6.10 4.63 21.05
CA LEU A 188 -6.84 3.52 20.43
C LEU A 188 -7.61 3.95 19.17
N ALA A 189 -7.89 5.24 18.98
CA ALA A 189 -8.52 5.75 17.76
C ALA A 189 -7.64 5.53 16.50
N PHE A 190 -6.32 5.44 16.66
CA PHE A 190 -5.37 5.13 15.59
C PHE A 190 -5.25 3.63 15.30
N VAL A 191 -5.58 2.78 16.28
CA VAL A 191 -5.27 1.35 16.20
C VAL A 191 -6.32 0.61 15.36
N ARG A 192 -5.87 -0.23 14.44
CA ARG A 192 -6.73 -1.16 13.68
C ARG A 192 -6.19 -2.57 13.79
N VAL A 193 -7.10 -3.54 13.77
CA VAL A 193 -6.76 -4.96 13.62
C VAL A 193 -7.19 -5.40 12.23
N THR A 194 -6.25 -5.95 11.47
CA THR A 194 -6.51 -6.45 10.12
C THR A 194 -6.23 -7.93 10.08
N VAL A 195 -7.19 -8.72 9.60
CA VAL A 195 -6.99 -10.15 9.38
C VAL A 195 -6.52 -10.35 7.95
N LEU A 196 -5.34 -10.92 7.76
CA LEU A 196 -4.75 -11.15 6.45
C LEU A 196 -4.57 -12.66 6.22
N GLU A 197 -5.04 -13.12 5.07
CA GLU A 197 -4.90 -14.51 4.62
C GLU A 197 -3.86 -14.53 3.50
N LEU A 198 -2.58 -14.63 3.86
CA LEU A 198 -1.48 -14.49 2.89
C LEU A 198 -0.70 -15.78 2.62
N GLY A 199 -1.10 -16.88 3.28
CA GLY A 199 -0.48 -18.19 3.07
C GLY A 199 -0.68 -18.75 1.66
N ASP A 200 0.10 -19.76 1.31
CA ASP A 200 -0.05 -20.46 0.02
C ASP A 200 -1.49 -20.95 -0.19
N GLY A 201 -2.06 -20.65 -1.36
CA GLY A 201 -3.42 -21.09 -1.73
C GLY A 201 -4.57 -20.42 -0.97
N THR A 202 -4.29 -19.39 -0.17
CA THR A 202 -5.33 -18.63 0.53
C THR A 202 -5.96 -17.57 -0.38
N HIS A 203 -7.21 -17.17 -0.08
CA HIS A 203 -7.94 -16.19 -0.87
C HIS A 203 -7.23 -14.82 -0.91
N GLY A 204 -6.67 -14.37 0.21
CA GLY A 204 -5.97 -13.08 0.25
C GLY A 204 -4.71 -13.08 -0.62
N ARG A 205 -3.92 -14.17 -0.60
CA ARG A 205 -2.81 -14.34 -1.53
C ARG A 205 -3.26 -14.33 -2.99
N THR A 206 -4.29 -15.10 -3.33
CA THR A 206 -4.83 -15.14 -4.71
C THR A 206 -5.34 -13.76 -5.13
N ALA A 207 -5.95 -13.00 -4.23
CA ALA A 207 -6.37 -11.62 -4.50
C ALA A 207 -5.18 -10.71 -4.82
N MET A 208 -4.07 -10.81 -4.07
CA MET A 208 -2.86 -10.03 -4.35
C MET A 208 -2.20 -10.41 -5.67
N GLU A 209 -2.08 -11.70 -5.98
CA GLU A 209 -1.59 -12.18 -7.27
C GLU A 209 -2.50 -11.71 -8.43
N THR A 210 -3.82 -11.66 -8.21
CA THR A 210 -4.79 -11.12 -9.18
C THR A 210 -4.60 -9.62 -9.41
N VAL A 211 -4.37 -8.84 -8.35
CA VAL A 211 -4.06 -7.40 -8.46
C VAL A 211 -2.76 -7.20 -9.23
N LEU A 212 -1.72 -7.98 -8.92
CA LEU A 212 -0.45 -7.95 -9.63
C LEU A 212 -0.65 -8.22 -11.13
N SER A 213 -1.36 -9.30 -11.45
CA SER A 213 -1.62 -9.73 -12.83
C SER A 213 -2.40 -8.69 -13.63
N ASN A 214 -3.48 -8.14 -13.06
CA ASN A 214 -4.43 -7.34 -13.80
C ASN A 214 -4.11 -5.84 -13.81
N ARG A 215 -3.43 -5.32 -12.78
CA ARG A 215 -3.26 -3.87 -12.59
C ARG A 215 -1.80 -3.41 -12.61
N VAL A 216 -0.88 -4.23 -12.11
CA VAL A 216 0.50 -3.80 -11.85
C VAL A 216 1.44 -4.23 -12.97
N LEU A 217 1.39 -5.49 -13.38
CA LEU A 217 2.35 -6.07 -14.31
C LEU A 217 1.93 -5.87 -15.77
N ALA A 218 2.93 -5.72 -16.64
CA ALA A 218 2.75 -5.71 -18.10
C ALA A 218 2.37 -7.11 -18.60
N ASP A 219 3.04 -8.13 -18.09
CA ASP A 219 2.70 -9.54 -18.30
C ASP A 219 2.18 -10.14 -17.00
N GLY A 220 0.88 -10.44 -16.98
CA GLY A 220 0.20 -10.98 -15.82
C GLY A 220 0.62 -12.40 -15.43
N GLN A 221 1.26 -13.16 -16.33
CA GLN A 221 1.78 -14.49 -16.02
C GLN A 221 2.92 -14.46 -14.99
N ASN A 222 3.58 -13.31 -14.83
CA ASN A 222 4.65 -13.12 -13.86
C ASN A 222 4.17 -12.78 -12.44
N ALA A 223 2.85 -12.77 -12.18
CA ALA A 223 2.29 -12.37 -10.89
C ALA A 223 2.86 -13.16 -9.69
N ARG A 224 3.03 -14.48 -9.84
CA ARG A 224 3.59 -15.33 -8.79
C ARG A 224 5.07 -15.01 -8.51
N THR A 225 5.86 -14.82 -9.57
CA THR A 225 7.28 -14.45 -9.48
C THR A 225 7.44 -13.07 -8.84
N ALA A 226 6.59 -12.11 -9.22
CA ALA A 226 6.55 -10.79 -8.61
C ALA A 226 6.22 -10.87 -7.12
N TRP A 227 5.19 -11.64 -6.73
CA TRP A 227 4.83 -11.83 -5.32
C TRP A 227 5.99 -12.38 -4.49
N VAL A 228 6.65 -13.45 -4.94
CA VAL A 228 7.83 -14.02 -4.27
C VAL A 228 8.94 -12.98 -4.14
N THR A 229 9.21 -12.22 -5.20
CA THR A 229 10.19 -11.12 -5.20
C THR A 229 9.85 -10.08 -4.12
N LEU A 230 8.57 -9.71 -4.01
CA LEU A 230 8.09 -8.74 -3.04
C LEU A 230 8.17 -9.27 -1.60
N CYS A 231 7.95 -10.57 -1.34
CA CYS A 231 8.12 -11.16 -0.01
C CYS A 231 9.58 -11.12 0.48
N HIS A 232 10.58 -11.07 -0.41
CA HIS A 232 11.98 -10.99 0.02
C HIS A 232 12.43 -9.56 0.36
N ALA A 233 11.72 -8.54 -0.12
CA ALA A 233 12.11 -7.15 0.07
C ALA A 233 12.08 -6.66 1.53
N PRO A 234 11.10 -6.99 2.40
CA PRO A 234 10.99 -6.44 3.75
C PRO A 234 12.22 -6.74 4.61
N LYS A 235 12.71 -7.98 4.60
CA LYS A 235 13.96 -8.38 5.28
C LYS A 235 15.15 -7.50 4.87
N SER A 236 15.32 -7.25 3.58
CA SER A 236 16.41 -6.40 3.08
C SER A 236 16.27 -4.94 3.52
N LEU A 237 15.04 -4.44 3.63
CA LEU A 237 14.76 -3.08 4.06
C LEU A 237 14.96 -2.89 5.56
N SER A 238 14.51 -3.86 6.37
CA SER A 238 14.74 -3.89 7.81
C SER A 238 16.21 -3.93 8.17
N ALA A 239 16.99 -4.80 7.51
CA ALA A 239 18.43 -4.91 7.76
C ALA A 239 19.18 -3.60 7.51
N ASN A 240 18.72 -2.81 6.53
CA ASN A 240 19.33 -1.54 6.16
C ASN A 240 18.65 -0.32 6.81
N ARG A 241 17.58 -0.52 7.60
CA ARG A 241 16.71 0.55 8.13
C ARG A 241 16.28 1.56 7.06
N LYS A 242 16.00 1.06 5.86
CA LYS A 242 15.55 1.86 4.71
C LYS A 242 14.08 1.58 4.46
N GLY A 243 13.38 2.59 3.95
CA GLY A 243 12.11 2.33 3.27
C GLY A 243 12.29 2.23 1.77
N ILE A 244 11.19 1.96 1.10
CA ILE A 244 11.10 1.83 -0.35
C ILE A 244 9.88 2.58 -0.84
N ASP A 245 10.06 3.27 -1.95
CA ASP A 245 9.00 3.93 -2.70
C ASP A 245 8.63 3.09 -3.92
N ARG A 246 7.73 3.61 -4.74
CA ARG A 246 7.31 2.94 -5.97
C ARG A 246 8.50 2.67 -6.88
N ALA A 247 9.32 3.68 -7.16
CA ALA A 247 10.46 3.59 -8.07
C ALA A 247 11.44 2.47 -7.65
N GLY A 248 11.73 2.37 -6.35
CA GLY A 248 12.56 1.31 -5.79
C GLY A 248 11.97 -0.09 -5.98
N LEU A 249 10.65 -0.25 -5.84
CA LEU A 249 9.99 -1.53 -6.13
C LEU A 249 9.97 -1.86 -7.62
N GLU A 250 9.78 -0.87 -8.50
CA GLU A 250 9.81 -1.10 -9.95
C GLU A 250 11.19 -1.60 -10.39
N MET A 251 12.26 -1.04 -9.83
CA MET A 251 13.63 -1.47 -10.10
C MET A 251 13.83 -2.94 -9.67
N ARG A 252 13.40 -3.30 -8.45
CA ARG A 252 13.52 -4.68 -7.96
C ARG A 252 12.76 -5.71 -8.79
N LEU A 253 11.55 -5.36 -9.25
CA LEU A 253 10.76 -6.24 -10.11
C LEU A 253 11.38 -6.35 -11.51
N ARG A 254 11.95 -5.27 -12.04
CA ARG A 254 12.67 -5.28 -13.31
C ARG A 254 13.87 -6.23 -13.29
N ASP A 255 14.62 -6.25 -12.19
CA ASP A 255 15.78 -7.14 -12.02
C ASP A 255 15.42 -8.63 -12.07
N THR A 256 14.15 -8.99 -11.81
CA THR A 256 13.62 -10.35 -11.92
C THR A 256 12.80 -10.59 -13.19
N GLY A 257 12.87 -9.67 -14.16
CA GLY A 257 12.13 -9.76 -15.42
C GLY A 257 10.64 -9.40 -15.32
N CYS A 258 10.17 -8.96 -14.15
CA CYS A 258 8.79 -8.55 -13.92
C CYS A 258 8.60 -7.08 -14.30
N LEU A 259 8.24 -6.80 -15.56
CA LEU A 259 8.00 -5.43 -16.01
C LEU A 259 6.63 -4.92 -15.54
N LEU A 260 6.61 -3.67 -15.08
CA LEU A 260 5.36 -2.99 -14.75
C LEU A 260 4.63 -2.50 -15.99
N ARG A 261 3.30 -2.53 -15.93
CA ARG A 261 2.45 -1.85 -16.89
C ARG A 261 2.75 -0.35 -16.81
N ARG A 262 2.88 0.32 -17.96
CA ARG A 262 2.95 1.79 -17.98
C ARG A 262 1.76 2.32 -17.19
N ALA A 263 2.03 3.11 -16.16
CA ALA A 263 0.98 3.66 -15.31
C ALA A 263 -0.06 4.35 -16.19
N HIS A 264 -1.33 3.95 -16.07
CA HIS A 264 -2.40 4.91 -16.30
C HIS A 264 -2.31 5.86 -15.12
N SER A 265 -1.80 7.07 -15.36
CA SER A 265 -1.72 8.07 -14.29
C SER A 265 -3.10 8.26 -13.66
N PRO A 266 -3.23 8.17 -12.34
CA PRO A 266 -4.49 8.47 -11.66
C PRO A 266 -4.89 9.95 -11.81
N ASP A 267 -3.94 10.80 -12.23
CA ASP A 267 -4.19 12.18 -12.63
C ASP A 267 -3.71 12.41 -14.08
N PRO A 268 -4.62 12.35 -15.08
CA PRO A 268 -4.26 12.55 -16.47
C PRO A 268 -3.69 13.96 -16.71
N VAL A 269 -4.03 14.94 -15.86
CA VAL A 269 -3.52 16.32 -16.00
C VAL A 269 -2.06 16.38 -15.60
N ARG A 270 -1.69 15.75 -14.48
CA ARG A 270 -0.30 15.70 -14.02
C ARG A 270 0.60 14.92 -14.98
N ALA A 271 0.11 13.82 -15.56
CA ALA A 271 0.88 13.06 -16.55
C ALA A 271 1.06 13.81 -17.87
N VAL A 272 0.06 14.60 -18.30
CA VAL A 272 0.23 15.51 -19.43
C VAL A 272 1.24 16.61 -19.10
N ALA A 273 1.20 17.18 -17.89
CA ALA A 273 2.16 18.19 -17.47
C ALA A 273 3.61 17.65 -17.47
N GLU A 274 3.86 16.51 -16.82
CA GLU A 274 5.17 15.85 -16.79
C GLU A 274 5.65 15.44 -18.21
N SER A 275 4.74 15.00 -19.08
CA SER A 275 5.07 14.66 -20.47
C SER A 275 5.34 15.88 -21.35
N VAL A 276 4.68 17.01 -21.09
CA VAL A 276 4.93 18.29 -21.78
C VAL A 276 6.27 18.86 -21.34
N GLU A 277 6.58 18.81 -20.05
CA GLU A 277 7.84 19.31 -19.49
C GLU A 277 9.03 18.50 -20.01
N SER A 278 8.93 17.16 -20.02
CA SER A 278 9.94 16.28 -20.62
C SER A 278 10.09 16.49 -22.15
N ALA A 279 9.01 16.79 -22.86
CA ALA A 279 9.08 17.11 -24.29
C ALA A 279 9.73 18.48 -24.53
N HIS A 280 9.48 19.46 -23.65
CA HIS A 280 10.07 20.79 -23.71
C HIS A 280 11.58 20.72 -23.51
N ASP A 281 12.05 20.02 -22.47
CA ASP A 281 13.47 19.84 -22.19
C ASP A 281 14.21 19.18 -23.38
N LYS A 282 13.55 18.21 -24.01
CA LYS A 282 14.10 17.48 -25.15
C LYS A 282 14.15 18.35 -26.42
N LEU A 283 13.15 19.22 -26.61
CA LEU A 283 13.14 20.21 -27.69
C LEU A 283 14.26 21.25 -27.48
N ASP A 284 14.43 21.70 -26.25
CA ASP A 284 15.50 22.62 -25.85
C ASP A 284 16.89 22.04 -26.07
N GLU A 285 17.07 20.76 -25.75
CA GLU A 285 18.31 20.04 -26.01
C GLU A 285 18.59 19.88 -27.51
N LEU A 286 17.56 19.62 -28.31
CA LEU A 286 17.69 19.55 -29.78
C LEU A 286 18.01 20.92 -30.40
N LEU A 287 17.38 21.99 -29.92
CA LEU A 287 17.66 23.36 -30.37
C LEU A 287 19.10 23.77 -30.04
N LYS A 288 19.60 23.44 -28.84
CA LYS A 288 21.00 23.69 -28.44
C LYS A 288 22.02 22.90 -29.27
N ARG A 289 21.63 21.74 -29.81
CA ARG A 289 22.47 20.89 -30.66
C ARG A 289 22.39 21.25 -32.14
N THR A 290 21.49 22.15 -32.55
CA THR A 290 21.34 22.55 -33.95
C THR A 290 22.29 23.72 -34.24
N PRO A 291 23.35 23.55 -35.06
CA PRO A 291 24.24 24.65 -35.42
C PRO A 291 23.50 25.73 -36.21
N ALA A 292 23.75 27.00 -35.90
CA ALA A 292 23.06 28.19 -36.40
C ALA A 292 23.27 28.50 -37.91
N SER A 293 23.68 27.53 -38.71
CA SER A 293 23.96 27.69 -40.13
C SER A 293 23.19 26.64 -40.94
N LEU A 294 21.86 26.81 -41.02
CA LEU A 294 21.13 26.27 -42.15
C LEU A 294 21.22 27.31 -43.28
N PRO A 295 21.76 26.96 -44.46
CA PRO A 295 21.74 27.87 -45.60
C PRO A 295 20.28 28.16 -45.95
N ILE A 296 19.96 29.45 -46.05
CA ILE A 296 18.72 29.93 -46.64
C ILE A 296 18.71 29.39 -48.07
N LEU A 297 17.91 28.35 -48.34
CA LEU A 297 17.55 27.97 -49.69
C LEU A 297 16.70 29.12 -50.23
N GLU A 298 17.32 29.96 -51.07
CA GLU A 298 16.60 30.94 -51.87
C GLU A 298 15.51 30.21 -52.65
N ALA A 299 14.28 30.68 -52.48
CA ALA A 299 13.11 30.13 -53.14
C ALA A 299 13.25 30.36 -54.66
N GLU A 300 13.44 29.27 -55.41
CA GLU A 300 13.22 29.23 -56.84
C GLU A 300 11.77 29.66 -57.16
N PRO A 301 11.54 30.47 -58.21
CA PRO A 301 10.21 30.92 -58.56
C PRO A 301 9.33 29.75 -59.05
N GLU A 302 8.15 29.63 -58.43
CA GLU A 302 7.06 28.70 -58.73
C GLU A 302 6.85 28.48 -60.25
N PRO A 303 6.82 27.23 -60.76
CA PRO A 303 6.29 26.94 -62.08
C PRO A 303 4.77 27.05 -62.04
N SER A 304 4.21 27.81 -62.99
CA SER A 304 2.77 27.99 -63.20
C SER A 304 2.03 26.64 -63.22
N LEU A 305 1.17 26.42 -62.23
CA LEU A 305 0.26 25.28 -62.18
C LEU A 305 -0.82 25.39 -63.27
N ASP A 306 -0.70 24.54 -64.28
CA ASP A 306 -1.75 24.22 -65.24
C ASP A 306 -2.91 23.51 -64.52
N THR A 307 -4.07 24.13 -64.56
CA THR A 307 -5.29 23.77 -63.83
C THR A 307 -6.03 22.53 -64.36
N ALA A 308 -5.45 21.74 -65.26
CA ALA A 308 -6.15 20.63 -65.91
C ALA A 308 -6.11 19.28 -65.16
N GLY A 309 -5.30 19.11 -64.10
CA GLY A 309 -5.09 17.82 -63.42
C GLY A 309 -5.88 17.57 -62.12
N LEU A 310 -6.57 18.58 -61.58
CA LEU A 310 -7.12 18.54 -60.21
C LEU A 310 -8.54 17.95 -60.07
N HIS A 311 -9.19 17.60 -61.18
CA HIS A 311 -10.54 17.04 -61.15
C HIS A 311 -10.60 15.52 -60.93
N ASP A 312 -9.50 14.78 -61.09
CA ASP A 312 -9.52 13.30 -61.02
C ASP A 312 -9.04 12.73 -59.66
N ALA A 313 -8.39 13.54 -58.82
CA ALA A 313 -7.92 13.13 -57.49
C ALA A 313 -8.99 13.26 -56.39
N PHE A 314 -9.99 14.12 -56.57
CA PHE A 314 -11.06 14.34 -55.58
C PHE A 314 -12.20 13.31 -55.65
N ALA A 315 -12.30 12.51 -56.73
CA ALA A 315 -13.35 11.52 -56.90
C ALA A 315 -13.07 10.14 -56.24
N ARG A 316 -11.87 9.91 -55.68
CA ARG A 316 -11.49 8.60 -55.08
C ARG A 316 -11.31 8.58 -53.56
N ALA A 317 -11.56 9.68 -52.86
CA ALA A 317 -11.41 9.76 -51.40
C ALA A 317 -12.74 9.94 -50.63
N GLU A 318 -13.90 9.87 -51.30
CA GLU A 318 -15.22 10.04 -50.67
C GLU A 318 -15.92 8.71 -50.35
N LEU A 319 -15.19 7.77 -49.75
CA LEU A 319 -15.73 6.48 -49.32
C LEU A 319 -15.05 5.97 -48.05
N CYS A 320 -15.08 6.79 -46.98
CA CYS A 320 -15.09 6.31 -45.59
C CYS A 320 -15.22 7.49 -44.60
N GLY A 321 -16.34 7.53 -43.87
CA GLY A 321 -16.44 8.25 -42.58
C GLY A 321 -17.40 9.45 -42.54
N LYS A 322 -18.70 9.19 -42.40
CA LYS A 322 -19.68 10.17 -41.88
C LYS A 322 -20.42 9.59 -40.69
N LEU A 323 -20.17 10.17 -39.51
CA LEU A 323 -20.99 10.30 -38.29
C LEU A 323 -20.04 10.97 -37.28
N GLY A 324 -20.16 12.23 -36.85
CA GLY A 324 -21.26 13.19 -36.85
C GLY A 324 -21.15 13.97 -35.54
N ASP A 325 -20.56 15.16 -35.61
CA ASP A 325 -20.53 16.24 -34.60
C ASP A 325 -21.92 16.54 -34.01
N GLY A 326 -22.12 17.16 -32.85
CA GLY A 326 -21.28 17.92 -31.94
C GLY A 326 -22.18 18.78 -31.03
N LEU A 327 -21.61 19.44 -30.01
CA LEU A 327 -21.78 20.87 -29.68
C LEU A 327 -21.34 21.16 -28.24
N VAL A 328 -20.27 21.94 -28.12
CA VAL A 328 -19.86 22.64 -26.90
C VAL A 328 -20.38 24.08 -27.00
N ARG A 329 -21.15 24.54 -26.00
CA ARG A 329 -21.39 25.98 -25.74
C ARG A 329 -20.95 26.34 -24.33
N ARG A 330 -20.09 27.34 -24.23
CA ARG A 330 -19.63 28.00 -23.00
C ARG A 330 -20.52 29.21 -22.63
N ARG A 331 -20.45 29.54 -21.33
CA ARG A 331 -20.75 30.79 -20.60
C ARG A 331 -22.21 31.07 -20.22
N SER A 332 -22.45 31.20 -18.92
CA SER A 332 -22.53 32.52 -18.27
C SER A 332 -22.44 32.44 -16.74
N VAL A 333 -21.72 33.40 -16.17
CA VAL A 333 -21.60 33.76 -14.75
C VAL A 333 -22.86 34.53 -14.33
N THR A 334 -23.42 34.28 -13.15
CA THR A 334 -24.08 35.33 -12.34
C THR A 334 -24.04 34.97 -10.85
N ARG A 335 -23.69 35.96 -10.02
CA ARG A 335 -23.64 35.96 -8.55
C ARG A 335 -24.84 36.76 -8.02
N ALA A 336 -25.19 36.51 -6.75
CA ALA A 336 -26.17 37.20 -5.88
C ALA A 336 -27.64 36.73 -6.09
N ARG A 337 -28.41 36.41 -5.03
CA ARG A 337 -28.54 37.06 -3.71
C ARG A 337 -28.35 36.11 -2.53
#